data_AF-A0A830EAY1-F1
#
_entry.id   AF-A0A830EAY1-F1
#
_cell.length_a   1.000
_cell.length_b   1.000
_cell.length_c   1.000
_cell.angle_alpha   90.00
_cell.angle_beta   90.00
_cell.angle_gamma   90.00
#
_symmetry.space_group_name_H-M   'P 1'
#
loop_
_entity.id
_entity.type
_entity.pdbx_description
1 polymer ?
#
loop_
_entity_poly.entity_id
_entity_poly.type
_entity_poly.pdbx_seq_one_letter_code
_entity_poly.pdbx_strand_id
1 'polypeptide(L)' 'MTDEELEEFQDAVEKQGEELRDALAEDLGGDPDDYRKRPVADGGE' A
#
# COMPACT_ATOMS: atom_id res chain seq x y z
N MET A 1 -5.11 -20.42 -3.05
CA MET A 1 -3.81 -19.81 -3.31
C MET A 1 -2.78 -20.69 -2.66
N THR A 2 -1.82 -21.21 -3.43
CA THR A 2 -0.59 -21.81 -2.92
C THR A 2 0.27 -20.72 -2.27
N ASP A 3 1.32 -21.12 -1.56
CA ASP A 3 2.26 -20.17 -0.95
C ASP A 3 2.97 -19.32 -2.03
N GLU A 4 3.28 -19.90 -3.18
CA GLU A 4 3.84 -19.18 -4.34
C GLU A 4 2.87 -18.14 -4.90
N GLU A 5 1.57 -18.49 -5.03
CA GLU A 5 0.53 -17.54 -5.47
C GLU A 5 0.30 -16.42 -4.45
N LEU A 6 0.55 -16.67 -3.16
CA LEU A 6 0.49 -15.67 -2.10
C LEU A 6 1.69 -14.72 -2.12
N GLU A 7 2.88 -15.20 -2.45
CA GLU A 7 4.08 -14.37 -2.61
C GLU A 7 3.93 -13.43 -3.82
N GLU A 8 3.54 -13.98 -4.98
CA GLU A 8 3.28 -13.17 -6.19
C GLU A 8 2.19 -12.11 -5.95
N PHE A 9 1.14 -12.49 -5.22
CA PHE A 9 0.09 -11.54 -4.84
C PHE A 9 0.61 -10.43 -3.92
N GLN A 10 1.46 -10.74 -2.95
CA GLN A 10 2.04 -9.73 -2.07
C GLN A 10 2.92 -8.75 -2.85
N ASP A 11 3.78 -9.25 -3.72
CA ASP A 11 4.62 -8.41 -4.58
C ASP A 11 3.79 -7.49 -5.48
N ALA A 12 2.71 -8.02 -6.07
CA ALA A 12 1.79 -7.25 -6.90
C ALA A 12 1.08 -6.13 -6.09
N VAL A 13 0.67 -6.43 -4.86
CA VAL A 13 0.03 -5.45 -3.96
C VAL A 13 1.03 -4.38 -3.52
N GLU A 14 2.27 -4.74 -3.23
CA GLU A 14 3.31 -3.76 -2.86
C GLU A 14 3.63 -2.82 -4.01
N LYS A 15 3.80 -3.36 -5.22
CA LYS A 15 4.06 -2.57 -6.43
C LYS A 15 2.91 -1.61 -6.74
N GLN A 16 1.67 -2.09 -6.74
CA GLN A 16 0.51 -1.21 -6.94
C GLN A 16 0.42 -0.15 -5.83
N GLY A 17 0.77 -0.53 -4.61
CA GLY A 17 0.82 0.40 -3.48
C GLY A 17 1.84 1.52 -3.68
N GLU A 18 3.01 1.24 -4.27
CA GLU A 18 4.01 2.27 -4.63
C GLU A 18 3.47 3.21 -5.69
N GLU A 19 2.97 2.67 -6.80
CA GLU A 19 2.40 3.47 -7.90
C GLU A 19 1.27 4.39 -7.43
N LEU A 20 0.41 3.89 -6.53
CA LEU A 20 -0.67 4.67 -5.94
C LEU A 20 -0.14 5.83 -5.08
N ARG A 21 0.89 5.59 -4.26
CA ARG A 21 1.46 6.61 -3.38
C ARG A 21 2.15 7.71 -4.17
N ASP A 22 2.87 7.34 -5.23
CA ASP A 22 3.50 8.29 -6.14
C ASP A 22 2.46 9.17 -6.82
N ALA A 23 1.38 8.57 -7.35
CA ALA A 23 0.28 9.31 -7.96
C ALA A 23 -0.41 10.26 -6.97
N LEU A 24 -0.63 9.82 -5.72
CA LEU A 24 -1.22 10.67 -4.68
C LEU A 24 -0.30 11.83 -4.31
N ALA A 25 1.01 11.61 -4.24
CA ALA A 25 1.97 12.69 -3.99
C ALA A 25 2.04 13.68 -5.15
N GLU A 26 1.90 13.24 -6.40
CA GLU A 26 1.80 14.11 -7.57
C GLU A 26 0.53 14.98 -7.52
N ASP A 27 -0.63 14.39 -7.22
CA ASP A 27 -1.92 15.07 -7.26
C ASP A 27 -2.20 15.95 -6.04
N LEU A 28 -1.81 15.49 -4.84
CA LEU A 28 -2.15 16.13 -3.56
C LEU A 28 -0.95 16.85 -2.92
N GLY A 29 0.26 16.62 -3.43
CA GLY A 29 1.50 17.06 -2.81
C GLY A 29 1.91 16.22 -1.60
N GLY A 30 3.12 16.44 -1.10
CA GLY A 30 3.70 15.69 0.02
C GLY A 30 4.67 14.59 -0.45
N ASP A 31 5.08 13.74 0.49
CA ASP A 31 5.95 12.60 0.19
C ASP A 31 5.12 11.32 -0.03
N PRO A 32 5.45 10.46 -1.01
CA PRO A 32 4.76 9.18 -1.20
C PRO A 32 4.65 8.34 0.07
N ASP A 33 5.66 8.34 0.95
CA ASP A 33 5.60 7.58 2.21
C ASP A 33 4.54 8.10 3.21
N ASP A 34 4.08 9.35 3.07
CA ASP A 34 3.00 9.89 3.90
C ASP A 34 1.67 9.12 3.68
N TYR A 35 1.50 8.56 2.47
CA TYR A 35 0.32 7.81 2.04
C TYR A 35 0.42 6.30 2.31
N ARG A 36 1.47 5.85 3.01
CA ARG A 36 1.65 4.43 3.32
C ARG A 36 0.54 3.92 4.23
N LYS A 37 0.02 2.72 3.94
CA LYS A 37 -0.98 2.05 4.79
C LYS A 37 -0.45 1.96 6.22
N ARG A 38 -1.17 2.56 7.16
CA ARG A 38 -0.87 2.44 8.59
C ARG A 38 -1.77 1.34 9.17
N PRO A 39 -1.25 0.50 10.07
CA PRO A 39 -2.10 -0.39 10.84
C PRO A 39 -3.15 0.47 11.54
N VAL A 40 -4.42 0.30 11.19
CA VAL A 40 -5.50 0.84 12.01
C VAL A 40 -5.56 -0.03 13.26
N ALA A 41 -5.52 0.58 14.44
CA ALA A 41 -5.93 -0.14 15.64
C ALA A 41 -7.37 -0.61 15.38
N ASP A 42 -7.64 -1.92 15.56
CA ASP A 42 -9.02 -2.42 15.56
C ASP A 42 -9.84 -1.46 16.42
N GLY A 43 -10.85 -0.83 15.80
CA GLY A 43 -11.59 0.29 16.38
C GLY A 43 -12.19 -0.12 17.71
N GLY A 44 -11.50 0.19 18.80
CA GLY A 44 -11.96 -0.03 20.15
C GLY A 44 -12.97 1.03 20.53
N GLU A 45 -14.26 0.67 20.42
CA GLU A 45 -15.33 1.09 21.34
C GLU A 45 -16.21 -0.13 21.68
#